data_AF-A0A7C2N758-F1
#
_entry.id   AF-A0A7C2N758-F1
#
_cell.length_a   1.000
_cell.length_b   1.000
_cell.length_c   1.000
_cell.angle_alpha   90.00
_cell.angle_beta   90.00
_cell.angle_gamma   90.00
#
_symmetry.space_group_name_H-M   'P 1'
#
loop_
_entity.id
_entity.type
_entity.pdbx_description
1 polymer ?
#
loop_
_entity_poly.entity_id
_entity_poly.type
_entity_poly.pdbx_seq_one_letter_code
_entity_poly.pdbx_strand_id
1 'polypeptide(L)' 'TDRAFLTEGGVFTDDLIDAYIELKQGEIQRVRMAPHPVEFDMYYSL' A
#
# COMPACT_ATOMS: atom_id res chain seq x y z
N THR A 1 6.36 -1.19 18.37
CA THR A 1 5.96 -0.89 16.98
C THR A 1 7.12 -1.25 16.08
N ASP A 2 6.88 -2.04 15.04
CA ASP A 2 7.90 -2.57 14.11
C ASP A 2 8.42 -1.49 13.12
N ARG A 3 8.77 -0.31 13.65
CA ARG A 3 9.31 0.83 12.87
C ARG A 3 10.42 1.59 13.60
N ALA A 4 10.79 1.17 14.81
CA ALA A 4 11.81 1.83 15.62
C ALA A 4 13.16 1.92 14.88
N PHE A 5 13.55 0.84 14.17
CA PHE A 5 14.79 0.82 13.38
C PHE A 5 14.85 1.87 12.25
N LEU A 6 13.69 2.38 11.80
CA LEU A 6 13.61 3.43 10.79
C LEU A 6 13.73 4.82 11.42
N THR A 7 13.23 5.00 12.63
CA THR A 7 13.25 6.30 13.33
C THR A 7 14.54 6.53 14.13
N GLU A 8 15.37 5.49 14.28
CA GLU A 8 16.70 5.60 14.89
C GLU A 8 17.55 6.71 14.24
N GLY A 9 18.14 7.56 15.08
CA GLY A 9 18.95 8.69 14.63
C GLY A 9 18.18 9.84 13.96
N GLY A 10 16.84 9.82 13.97
CA GLY A 10 16.00 10.87 13.40
C GLY A 10 16.03 10.93 11.87
N VAL A 11 16.46 9.83 11.22
CA VAL A 11 16.54 9.73 9.75
C VAL A 11 15.14 9.76 9.13
N PHE A 12 14.20 9.06 9.76
CA PHE A 12 12.77 9.13 9.43
C PHE A 12 12.00 9.63 10.65
N THR A 13 11.08 10.57 10.41
CA THR A 13 10.11 10.99 11.44
C THR A 13 8.87 10.11 11.35
N ASP A 14 8.14 9.97 12.46
CA ASP A 14 6.87 9.25 12.45
C ASP A 14 5.86 9.90 11.48
N ASP A 15 5.81 11.23 11.41
CA ASP A 15 4.96 11.98 10.48
C ASP A 15 5.25 11.63 9.01
N LEU A 16 6.53 11.48 8.64
CA LEU A 16 6.93 11.10 7.29
C LEU A 16 6.45 9.68 6.96
N ILE A 17 6.60 8.75 7.90
CA ILE A 17 6.19 7.35 7.73
C ILE A 17 4.67 7.27 7.57
N ASP A 18 3.92 7.97 8.42
CA ASP A 18 2.46 7.95 8.39
C ASP A 18 1.91 8.61 7.11
N ALA A 19 2.48 9.75 6.68
CA ALA A 19 2.12 10.39 5.41
C ALA A 19 2.41 9.50 4.20
N TYR A 20 3.54 8.77 4.21
CA TYR A 20 3.86 7.83 3.13
C TYR A 20 2.88 6.65 3.07
N ILE A 21 2.49 6.12 4.24
CA ILE A 21 1.48 5.06 4.32
C ILE A 21 0.15 5.56 3.74
N GLU A 22 -0.31 6.75 4.15
CA GLU A 22 -1.55 7.34 3.64
C GLU A 22 -1.53 7.51 2.11
N LEU A 23 -0.43 8.06 1.57
CA LEU A 23 -0.25 8.21 0.13
C LEU A 23 -0.37 6.86 -0.59
N LYS A 24 0.28 5.81 -0.07
CA LYS A 24 0.23 4.47 -0.67
C LYS A 24 -1.10 3.77 -0.49
N GLN A 25 -1.87 4.05 0.55
CA GLN A 25 -3.23 3.54 0.68
C GLN A 25 -4.10 3.99 -0.50
N GLY A 26 -3.97 5.24 -0.96
CA GLY A 26 -4.70 5.73 -2.13
C GLY A 26 -4.39 4.93 -3.40
N GLU A 27 -3.12 4.59 -3.63
CA GLU A 27 -2.71 3.73 -4.76
C GLU A 27 -3.30 2.32 -4.63
N ILE A 28 -3.24 1.73 -3.44
CA ILE A 28 -3.81 0.40 -3.16
C ILE A 28 -5.32 0.38 -3.45
N GLN A 29 -6.06 1.40 -3.02
CA GLN A 29 -7.50 1.46 -3.28
C GLN A 29 -7.80 1.54 -4.78
N ARG A 30 -7.00 2.29 -5.55
CA ARG A 30 -7.17 2.37 -7.00
C ARG A 30 -7.01 1.00 -7.66
N VAL A 31 -5.99 0.24 -7.26
CA VAL A 31 -5.77 -1.12 -7.78
C VAL A 31 -6.91 -2.05 -7.40
N ARG A 32 -7.42 -1.97 -6.16
CA ARG A 32 -8.54 -2.81 -5.70
C ARG A 32 -9.86 -2.56 -6.42
N MET A 33 -10.06 -1.35 -6.95
CA MET A 33 -11.26 -1.01 -7.73
C MET A 33 -11.14 -1.41 -9.21
N ALA A 34 -9.94 -1.79 -9.67
CA ALA A 34 -9.70 -2.21 -11.04
C ALA A 34 -9.65 -3.74 -11.13
N PRO A 35 -10.46 -4.38 -11.99
CA PRO A 35 -10.41 -5.83 -12.17
C PRO A 35 -9.06 -6.25 -12.75
N HIS A 36 -8.40 -7.22 -12.13
CA HIS A 36 -7.14 -7.77 -12.62
C HIS A 36 -7.40 -8.70 -13.83
N PRO A 37 -6.54 -8.73 -14.87
CA PRO A 37 -6.75 -9.60 -16.04
C PRO A 37 -6.98 -11.08 -15.73
N VAL A 38 -6.36 -11.59 -14.65
CA VAL A 38 -6.57 -12.97 -14.18
C VAL A 38 -8.02 -13.24 -13.75
N GLU A 39 -8.74 -12.23 -13.27
CA GLU A 39 -10.14 -12.38 -12.84
C GLU A 39 -11.03 -12.74 -14.04
N PHE A 40 -10.68 -12.28 -15.25
CA PHE A 40 -11.40 -12.68 -16.46
C PHE A 40 -11.19 -14.16 -16.79
N ASP A 41 -9.97 -14.68 -16.64
CA ASP A 41 -9.69 -16.12 -16.82
C ASP A 41 -10.46 -16.96 -15.79
N MET A 42 -10.49 -16.51 -14.52
CA MET A 42 -11.15 -17.22 -13.43
C MET A 42 -12.68 -17.21 -13.52
N TYR A 43 -13.30 -16.12 -14.01
CA TYR A 43 -14.75 -15.91 -13.90
C TYR A 43 -15.52 -15.81 -15.23
N TYR A 44 -14.86 -15.69 -16.38
CA TYR A 44 -15.54 -15.53 -17.68
C TYR A 44 -15.77 -16.84 -18.45
N SER A 45 -15.11 -17.93 -18.06
CA SER A 45 -15.22 -19.26 -18.70
C SER A 45 -16.14 -20.23 -17.95
N LEU A 46 -16.96 -19.73 -17.01
CA LEU A 46 -17.88 -20.53 -16.19
C LEU A 46 -19.25 -20.73 -16.85
#